data_AF-A0A967JD03-F1
#
_entry.id   AF-A0A967JD03-F1
#
_cell.length_a   1.000
_cell.length_b   1.000
_cell.length_c   1.000
_cell.angle_alpha   90.00
_cell.angle_beta   90.00
_cell.angle_gamma   90.00
#
_symmetry.space_group_name_H-M   'P 1'
#
loop_
_entity.id
_entity.type
_entity.pdbx_description
1 polymer ?
#
loop_
_entity_poly.entity_id
_entity_poly.type
_entity_poly.pdbx_seq_one_letter_code
_entity_poly.pdbx_strand_id
1 'polypeptide(L)'
;GPFAGSLALALHTIAALAKLYSEQVESILPGPIEAVKASGATRLQTIVYAVFPQIVPPYISFTLYRWDINVRMSTIIGFAGGGGIGFLLQQNIRLLNYRAAAVNMLAIAVVVASMDYLSSRIRERIV
;
A
#
# COMPACT_ATOMS: atom_id res chain seq x y z
N GLY A 1 11.98 -14.04 -13.52
CA GLY A 1 11.21 -13.44 -14.61
C GLY A 1 10.04 -12.63 -14.07
N PRO A 2 9.35 -11.82 -14.87
CA PRO A 2 8.41 -10.81 -14.38
C PRO A 2 7.26 -11.35 -13.54
N PHE A 3 6.68 -12.47 -13.97
CA PHE A 3 5.61 -13.15 -13.25
C PHE A 3 6.02 -13.59 -11.82
N ALA A 4 7.22 -14.14 -11.67
CA ALA A 4 7.73 -14.54 -10.36
C ALA A 4 7.95 -13.34 -9.44
N GLY A 5 8.43 -12.22 -9.99
CA GLY A 5 8.61 -10.96 -9.24
C GLY A 5 7.28 -10.37 -8.77
N SER A 6 6.27 -10.34 -9.64
CA SER A 6 4.93 -9.88 -9.27
C SER A 6 4.26 -10.78 -8.24
N LEU A 7 4.43 -12.11 -8.36
CA LEU A 7 3.85 -13.07 -7.41
C LEU A 7 4.50 -12.95 -6.03
N ALA A 8 5.84 -12.83 -5.98
CA ALA A 8 6.56 -12.62 -4.73
C ALA A 8 6.10 -11.34 -4.02
N LEU A 9 5.94 -10.24 -4.78
CA LEU A 9 5.44 -8.97 -4.25
C LEU A 9 3.99 -9.08 -3.76
N ALA A 10 3.13 -9.77 -4.51
CA ALA A 10 1.72 -9.97 -4.15
C ALA A 10 1.58 -10.79 -2.86
N LEU A 11 2.29 -11.92 -2.76
CA LEU A 11 2.28 -12.77 -1.56
C LEU A 11 2.79 -12.00 -0.34
N HIS A 12 3.91 -11.30 -0.48
CA HIS A 12 4.45 -10.46 0.60
C HIS A 12 3.46 -9.38 1.04
N THR A 13 2.82 -8.72 0.09
CA THR A 13 1.80 -7.69 0.33
C THR A 13 0.61 -8.23 1.10
N ILE A 14 0.06 -9.37 0.66
CA ILE A 14 -1.10 -10.01 1.27
C ILE A 14 -0.78 -10.42 2.70
N ALA A 15 0.35 -11.10 2.93
CA ALA A 15 0.75 -11.54 4.26
C ALA A 15 0.90 -10.36 5.23
N ALA A 16 1.49 -9.26 4.74
CA ALA A 16 1.75 -8.11 5.58
C ALA A 16 0.50 -7.25 5.83
N LEU A 17 -0.45 -7.17 4.89
CA LEU A 17 -1.76 -6.55 5.12
C LEU A 17 -2.63 -7.39 6.04
N ALA A 18 -2.64 -8.73 5.89
CA ALA A 18 -3.39 -9.62 6.76
C ALA A 18 -3.01 -9.44 8.24
N LYS A 19 -1.70 -9.34 8.53
CA LYS A 19 -1.20 -9.05 9.87
C LYS A 19 -1.69 -7.69 10.39
N LEU A 20 -1.48 -6.62 9.62
CA LEU A 20 -1.90 -5.27 10.01
C LEU A 20 -3.41 -5.15 10.24
N TYR A 21 -4.21 -5.82 9.41
CA TYR A 21 -5.66 -5.83 9.56
C TYR A 21 -6.11 -6.62 10.80
N SER A 22 -5.44 -7.73 11.13
CA SER A 22 -5.68 -8.47 12.37
C SER A 22 -5.37 -7.62 13.61
N GLU A 23 -4.20 -6.98 13.63
CA GLU A 23 -3.78 -6.11 14.74
C GLU A 23 -4.79 -4.98 14.97
N GLN A 24 -5.32 -4.37 13.90
CA GLN A 24 -6.34 -3.34 14.07
C GLN A 24 -7.69 -3.85 14.52
N VAL A 25 -8.08 -5.06 14.12
CA VAL A 25 -9.31 -5.69 14.63
C VAL A 25 -9.19 -6.01 16.11
N GLU A 26 -8.01 -6.45 16.56
CA GLU A 26 -7.73 -6.71 17.97
C GLU A 26 -7.64 -5.42 18.82
N SER A 27 -7.27 -4.29 18.20
CA SER A 27 -7.15 -3.00 18.88
C SER A 27 -8.47 -2.22 19.07
N ILE A 28 -9.61 -2.78 18.63
CA ILE A 28 -10.90 -2.07 18.65
C ILE A 28 -11.29 -1.76 20.10
N LEU A 29 -11.66 -0.49 20.35
CA LEU A 29 -12.05 -0.05 21.68
C LEU A 29 -13.44 -0.59 22.04
N PRO A 30 -13.62 -1.21 23.22
CA PRO A 30 -14.92 -1.73 23.65
C PRO A 30 -15.90 -0.62 24.05
N GLY A 31 -15.42 0.56 24.49
CA GLY A 31 -16.27 1.67 24.94
C GLY A 31 -17.33 2.11 23.93
N PRO A 32 -16.97 2.46 22.68
CA PRO A 32 -17.95 2.79 21.63
C PRO A 32 -18.96 1.67 21.35
N ILE A 33 -18.55 0.40 21.47
CA ILE A 33 -19.42 -0.77 21.27
C ILE A 33 -20.45 -0.86 22.40
N GLU A 34 -20.02 -0.68 23.65
CA GLU A 34 -20.90 -0.70 24.82
C GLU A 34 -21.89 0.47 24.81
N ALA A 35 -21.46 1.67 24.41
CA ALA A 35 -22.30 2.85 24.29
C ALA A 35 -23.44 2.66 23.27
N VAL A 36 -23.13 2.12 22.09
CA VAL A 36 -24.14 1.83 21.05
C VAL A 36 -25.08 0.71 21.49
N LYS A 37 -24.59 -0.31 22.20
CA LYS A 37 -25.46 -1.36 22.77
C LYS A 37 -26.39 -0.80 23.85
N ALA A 38 -25.90 0.11 24.69
CA ALA A 38 -26.69 0.73 25.76
C ALA A 38 -27.85 1.58 25.23
N SER A 39 -27.76 2.11 24.01
CA SER A 39 -28.87 2.81 23.36
C SER A 39 -29.93 1.88 22.75
N GLY A 40 -29.87 0.57 23.01
CA GLY A 40 -30.81 -0.43 22.48
C GLY A 40 -30.54 -0.85 21.03
N ALA A 41 -29.34 -0.58 20.51
CA ALA A 41 -29.01 -0.88 19.13
C ALA A 41 -28.92 -2.40 18.87
N THR A 42 -29.38 -2.81 17.68
CA THR A 42 -29.23 -4.18 17.19
C THR A 42 -27.76 -4.52 16.88
N ARG A 43 -27.43 -5.81 16.74
CA ARG A 43 -26.07 -6.24 16.39
C ARG A 43 -25.54 -5.58 15.12
N LEU A 44 -26.40 -5.42 14.10
CA LEU A 44 -26.01 -4.80 12.84
C LEU A 44 -25.68 -3.31 13.02
N GLN A 45 -26.50 -2.59 13.77
CA GLN A 45 -26.24 -1.18 14.11
C GLN A 45 -24.94 -1.03 14.92
N THR A 46 -24.66 -1.95 15.84
CA THR A 46 -23.40 -1.95 16.59
C THR A 46 -22.18 -2.11 15.67
N ILE A 47 -22.25 -3.01 14.69
CA ILE A 47 -21.17 -3.19 13.72
C ILE A 47 -20.96 -1.93 12.87
N VAL A 48 -22.04 -1.38 12.32
CA VAL A 48 -21.97 -0.22 11.42
C VAL A 48 -21.53 1.05 12.14
N TYR A 49 -22.00 1.29 13.37
CA TYR A 49 -21.78 2.57 14.07
C TYR A 49 -20.68 2.53 15.12
N ALA A 50 -20.29 1.37 15.66
CA ALA A 50 -19.20 1.28 16.63
C ALA A 50 -17.92 0.67 16.03
N VAL A 51 -18.04 -0.36 15.18
CA VAL A 51 -16.89 -1.12 14.68
C VAL A 51 -16.34 -0.51 13.38
N PHE A 52 -17.21 -0.28 12.39
CA PHE A 52 -16.82 0.19 11.06
C PHE A 52 -16.03 1.51 11.07
N PRO A 53 -16.41 2.54 11.87
CA PRO A 53 -15.68 3.80 11.91
C PRO A 53 -14.27 3.66 12.51
N GLN A 54 -14.03 2.65 13.35
CA GLN A 54 -12.71 2.40 13.95
C GLN A 54 -11.76 1.67 13.00
N ILE A 55 -12.26 0.77 12.14
CA ILE A 55 -11.43 -0.08 11.28
C ILE A 55 -11.14 0.53 9.91
N VAL A 56 -12.07 1.29 9.33
CA VAL A 56 -11.97 1.77 7.94
C VAL A 56 -10.82 2.77 7.74
N PRO A 57 -10.67 3.83 8.56
CA PRO A 57 -9.59 4.79 8.36
C PRO A 57 -8.18 4.16 8.44
N PRO A 58 -7.88 3.27 9.42
CA PRO A 58 -6.62 2.54 9.43
C PRO A 58 -6.43 1.58 8.24
N TYR A 59 -7.47 0.86 7.83
CA TYR A 59 -7.38 -0.09 6.71
C TYR A 59 -6.99 0.61 5.40
N ILE A 60 -7.62 1.76 5.12
CA ILE A 60 -7.27 2.59 3.96
C ILE A 60 -5.83 3.08 4.09
N SER A 61 -5.44 3.57 5.27
CA SER A 61 -4.09 4.07 5.53
C SER A 61 -3.00 3.00 5.32
N PHE A 62 -3.25 1.75 5.71
CA PHE A 62 -2.34 0.63 5.48
C PHE A 62 -2.30 0.20 4.02
N THR A 63 -3.44 0.18 3.35
CA THR A 63 -3.53 -0.16 1.92
C THR A 63 -2.69 0.83 1.10
N LEU A 64 -2.89 2.13 1.34
CA LEU A 64 -2.16 3.18 0.63
C LEU A 64 -0.66 3.13 0.92
N TYR A 65 -0.29 2.95 2.18
CA TYR A 65 1.11 2.79 2.57
C TYR A 65 1.76 1.58 1.88
N ARG A 66 1.04 0.45 1.80
CA ARG A 66 1.55 -0.74 1.14
C ARG A 66 1.62 -0.58 -0.37
N TRP A 67 0.66 0.11 -0.97
CA TRP A 67 0.65 0.42 -2.39
C TRP A 67 1.86 1.28 -2.79
N ASP A 68 2.16 2.29 -1.98
CA ASP A 68 3.33 3.15 -2.11
C ASP A 68 4.65 2.36 -2.04
N ILE A 69 4.81 1.50 -1.03
CA ILE A 69 5.95 0.57 -0.94
C ILE A 69 6.03 -0.32 -2.18
N ASN A 70 4.92 -0.89 -2.63
CA ASN A 70 4.90 -1.82 -3.75
C ASN A 70 5.37 -1.16 -5.05
N VAL A 71 5.05 0.11 -5.27
CA VAL A 71 5.53 0.84 -6.45
C VAL A 71 7.04 1.05 -6.41
N ARG A 72 7.60 1.44 -5.26
CA ARG A 72 9.07 1.48 -5.10
C ARG A 72 9.71 0.10 -5.27
N MET A 73 9.14 -0.93 -4.65
CA MET A 73 9.64 -2.30 -4.73
C MET A 73 9.62 -2.85 -6.16
N SER A 74 8.62 -2.47 -6.96
CA SER A 74 8.50 -2.90 -8.36
C SER A 74 9.67 -2.44 -9.23
N THR A 75 10.25 -1.27 -8.92
CA THR A 75 11.44 -0.75 -9.61
C THR A 75 12.68 -1.59 -9.28
N ILE A 76 12.86 -1.94 -8.00
CA ILE A 76 13.99 -2.76 -7.53
C ILE A 76 13.89 -4.19 -8.10
N ILE A 77 12.70 -4.79 -8.01
CA ILE A 77 12.44 -6.12 -8.57
C ILE A 77 12.61 -6.11 -10.09
N GLY A 78 12.18 -5.04 -10.77
CA GLY A 78 12.39 -4.87 -12.20
C GLY A 78 13.87 -4.82 -12.58
N PHE A 79 14.68 -4.12 -11.80
CA PHE A 79 16.14 -4.08 -11.97
C PHE A 79 16.76 -5.48 -11.81
N ALA A 80 16.28 -6.28 -10.86
CA ALA A 80 16.69 -7.67 -10.61
C ALA A 80 16.15 -8.70 -11.64
N GLY A 81 15.55 -8.25 -12.75
CA GLY A 81 15.03 -9.14 -13.80
C GLY A 81 13.56 -9.56 -13.63
N GLY A 82 12.83 -8.87 -12.77
CA GLY A 82 11.39 -8.98 -12.58
C GLY A 82 10.54 -8.14 -13.56
N GLY A 83 11.11 -7.60 -14.63
CA GLY A 83 10.38 -6.87 -15.68
C GLY A 83 9.95 -5.45 -15.32
N GLY A 84 9.20 -4.79 -16.20
CA GLY A 84 8.71 -3.42 -15.98
C GLY A 84 9.76 -2.32 -16.16
N ILE A 85 9.51 -1.15 -15.55
CA ILE A 85 10.32 0.07 -15.79
C ILE A 85 11.76 -0.10 -15.26
N GLY A 86 11.95 -0.78 -14.13
CA GLY A 86 13.29 -1.10 -13.61
C GLY A 86 14.12 -1.99 -14.54
N PHE A 87 13.45 -2.89 -15.29
CA PHE A 87 14.11 -3.73 -16.29
C PHE A 87 14.58 -2.90 -17.50
N LEU A 88 13.76 -1.95 -17.97
CA LEU A 88 14.12 -1.04 -19.05
C LEU A 88 15.29 -0.14 -18.67
N LEU A 89 15.32 0.36 -17.43
CA LEU A 89 16.46 1.11 -16.90
C LEU A 89 17.74 0.27 -16.97
N GLN A 90 17.70 -0.93 -16.40
CA GLN A 90 18.86 -1.83 -16.38
C GLN A 90 19.30 -2.25 -17.78
N GLN A 91 18.36 -2.45 -18.71
CA GLN A 91 18.66 -2.74 -20.11
C GLN A 91 19.41 -1.58 -20.78
N ASN A 92 18.95 -0.34 -20.61
CA ASN A 92 19.61 0.82 -21.22
C ASN A 92 21.00 1.07 -20.63
N ILE A 93 21.20 0.80 -19.34
CA ILE A 93 22.53 0.83 -18.71
C ILE A 93 23.45 -0.21 -19.34
N ARG A 94 22.98 -1.46 -19.50
CA ARG A 94 23.77 -2.54 -20.14
C ARG A 94 24.11 -2.24 -21.60
N LEU A 95 23.24 -1.53 -22.30
CA LEU A 95 23.45 -1.10 -23.69
C LEU A 95 24.32 0.17 -23.80
N LEU A 96 24.85 0.69 -22.69
CA LEU A 96 25.61 1.95 -22.61
C LEU A 96 24.82 3.17 -23.13
N ASN A 97 23.48 3.06 -23.21
CA ASN A 97 22.59 4.12 -23.64
C ASN A 97 22.21 5.01 -22.45
N TYR A 98 23.18 5.79 -21.97
CA TYR A 98 23.01 6.63 -20.78
C TYR A 98 21.94 7.71 -20.95
N ARG A 99 21.70 8.18 -22.19
CA ARG A 99 20.61 9.13 -22.47
C ARG A 99 19.24 8.51 -22.15
N ALA A 100 18.95 7.33 -22.67
CA ALA A 100 17.70 6.65 -22.38
C ALA A 100 17.61 6.18 -20.91
N ALA A 101 18.72 5.77 -20.31
CA ALA A 101 18.77 5.42 -18.90
C ALA A 101 18.42 6.62 -17.99
N ALA A 102 18.94 7.81 -18.28
CA ALA A 102 18.64 9.02 -17.52
C ALA A 102 17.15 9.41 -17.60
N VAL A 103 16.54 9.28 -18.78
CA VAL A 103 15.09 9.53 -18.95
C VAL A 103 14.26 8.53 -18.14
N ASN A 104 14.62 7.24 -18.17
CA ASN A 104 13.93 6.22 -17.38
C ASN A 104 14.05 6.48 -15.87
N MET A 105 15.24 6.88 -15.42
CA MET A 105 15.49 7.24 -14.02
C MET A 105 14.66 8.45 -13.58
N LEU A 106 14.59 9.49 -14.41
CA LEU A 106 13.78 10.67 -14.14
C LEU A 106 12.28 10.32 -14.09
N ALA A 107 11.79 9.49 -15.02
CA ALA A 107 10.41 9.03 -15.03
C ALA A 107 10.04 8.26 -13.76
N ILE A 108 10.92 7.35 -13.30
CA ILE A 108 10.74 6.64 -12.01
C ILE A 108 10.68 7.64 -10.86
N ALA A 109 11.61 8.60 -10.80
CA ALA A 109 11.65 9.59 -9.74
C ALA A 109 10.37 10.43 -9.67
N VAL A 110 9.84 10.86 -10.83
CA VAL A 110 8.57 11.61 -10.90
C VAL A 110 7.40 10.76 -10.40
N VAL A 111 7.30 9.50 -10.82
CA VAL A 111 6.22 8.60 -10.39
C VAL A 111 6.29 8.38 -8.88
N VAL A 112 7.47 8.04 -8.35
CA VAL A 112 7.66 7.82 -6.90
C VAL A 112 7.35 9.08 -6.10
N ALA A 113 7.88 10.24 -6.51
CA ALA A 113 7.63 11.51 -5.82
C ALA A 113 6.14 11.91 -5.85
N SER A 114 5.47 11.70 -6.99
CA SER A 114 4.03 11.98 -7.10
C SER A 114 3.20 11.06 -6.20
N MET A 115 3.56 9.78 -6.10
CA MET A 115 2.89 8.83 -5.22
C MET A 115 3.14 9.08 -3.75
N ASP A 116 4.38 9.43 -3.37
CA ASP A 116 4.70 9.84 -2.00
C ASP A 116 3.85 11.05 -1.59
N TYR A 117 3.73 12.04 -2.47
CA TYR A 117 2.91 13.23 -2.23
C TYR A 117 1.42 12.89 -2.08
N LEU A 118 0.86 12.09 -2.99
CA LEU A 118 -0.53 11.65 -2.96
C LEU A 118 -0.82 10.83 -1.70
N SER A 119 0.06 9.88 -1.35
CA SER A 119 -0.11 9.00 -0.19
C SER A 119 -0.02 9.78 1.12
N SER A 120 0.91 10.74 1.21
CA SER A 120 1.01 11.67 2.35
C SER A 120 -0.26 12.50 2.52
N ARG A 121 -0.75 13.11 1.42
CA ARG A 121 -1.95 13.94 1.47
C ARG A 121 -3.23 13.19 1.81
N ILE A 122 -3.37 11.95 1.34
CA ILE A 122 -4.54 11.13 1.67
C ILE A 122 -4.46 10.71 3.14
N ARG A 123 -3.27 10.36 3.64
CA ARG A 123 -3.09 10.00 5.06
C ARG A 123 -3.41 11.17 5.99
N GLU A 124 -2.98 12.39 5.67
CA GLU A 124 -3.30 13.61 6.43
C GLU A 124 -4.79 13.94 6.50
N ARG A 125 -5.60 13.41 5.57
CA ARG A 125 -7.04 13.70 5.49
C ARG A 125 -7.90 12.63 6.14
N ILE A 126 -7.32 11.46 6.41
CA ILE A 126 -7.99 10.28 6.96
C ILE A 126 -7.66 10.09 8.46
N VAL A 127 -6.46 10.51 8.87
CA VAL A 127 -5.99 10.55 10.27
C VAL A 127 -6.26 11.94 10.83
#